data_AF-A0A5C3EM47-F1
#
_entry.id   AF-A0A5C3EM47-F1
#
_cell.length_a   1.000
_cell.length_b   1.000
_cell.length_c   1.000
_cell.angle_alpha   90.00
_cell.angle_beta   90.00
_cell.angle_gamma   90.00
#
_symmetry.space_group_name_H-M   'P 1'
#
loop_
_entity.id
_entity.type
_entity.pdbx_description
1 polymer ?
#
loop_
_entity_poly.entity_id
_entity_poly.type
_entity_poly.pdbx_seq_one_letter_code
_entity_poly.pdbx_strand_id
1 'polypeptide(L)'
;MSLIVNLPNPPLGPPVLSVGFAVGASTLFTLGYVGSLYLSPAGRLAGTKDAEGNTIDRDHPIVIRSRIKTASLATATTVLVTGFGLWLKGVVPRAGWLLDTLNISRLVGMPLPTPSLLTSNILPFSPSLTTYLATLSTHILSPLLLTSLLFLGPLYITYLSSELPFQRHFSFHRDVILKFTSLPGLRNFLIGPLTEELVFRSCILTPFFFSDLSLSKLIFASPAFFGIAHIHHAYNVYLQGEMASAKTA
;
A
#
# COMPACT_ATOMS: atom_id res chain seq x y z
N MET A 1 6.17 -25.54 -8.36
CA MET A 1 6.25 -25.85 -6.92
C MET A 1 6.46 -24.55 -6.18
N SER A 2 5.48 -24.16 -5.36
CA SER A 2 5.36 -22.87 -4.69
C SER A 2 6.52 -22.62 -3.70
N LEU A 3 7.18 -21.48 -3.82
CA LEU A 3 8.29 -21.00 -2.97
C LEU A 3 7.85 -20.56 -1.55
N ILE A 4 6.74 -21.10 -1.04
CA ILE A 4 6.21 -20.79 0.30
C ILE A 4 6.52 -21.92 1.32
N VAL A 5 7.08 -23.06 0.92
CA VAL A 5 6.99 -24.32 1.71
C VAL A 5 8.23 -24.72 2.53
N ASN A 6 9.36 -23.99 2.55
CA ASN A 6 10.57 -24.45 3.27
C ASN A 6 11.09 -23.51 4.37
N LEU A 7 10.19 -22.81 5.05
CA LEU A 7 10.34 -22.71 6.51
C LEU A 7 9.58 -23.91 7.08
N PRO A 8 10.07 -24.60 8.14
CA PRO A 8 9.26 -25.63 8.78
C PRO A 8 7.89 -25.03 9.02
N ASN A 9 6.86 -25.65 8.42
CA ASN A 9 5.48 -25.22 8.60
C ASN A 9 5.33 -24.91 10.09
N PRO A 10 4.82 -23.74 10.50
CA PRO A 10 4.27 -23.65 11.84
C PRO A 10 3.37 -24.89 12.01
N PRO A 11 3.37 -25.56 13.18
CA PRO A 11 2.61 -26.79 13.39
C PRO A 11 1.09 -26.65 13.15
N LEU A 12 0.64 -25.44 12.83
CA LEU A 12 -0.72 -25.05 12.57
C LEU A 12 -0.84 -24.67 11.08
N GLY A 13 -1.32 -25.60 10.26
CA GLY A 13 -1.91 -25.23 8.97
C GLY A 13 -3.12 -24.31 9.20
N PRO A 14 -3.52 -23.48 8.22
CA PRO A 14 -4.78 -22.75 8.30
C PRO A 14 -5.93 -23.75 8.57
N PRO A 15 -6.95 -23.38 9.38
CA PRO A 15 -7.19 -22.05 9.96
C PRO A 15 -6.50 -21.80 11.31
N VAL A 16 -5.62 -20.79 11.38
CA VAL A 16 -4.99 -20.31 12.63
C VAL A 16 -5.77 -19.14 13.24
N LEU A 17 -6.48 -18.39 12.40
CA LEU A 17 -7.32 -17.25 12.77
C LEU A 17 -8.77 -17.50 12.38
N SER A 18 -9.71 -16.99 13.17
CA SER A 18 -11.13 -17.03 12.78
C SER A 18 -11.42 -15.98 11.72
N VAL A 19 -12.37 -16.27 10.83
CA VAL A 19 -12.83 -15.31 9.81
C VAL A 19 -13.36 -14.03 10.46
N GLY A 20 -14.06 -14.13 11.60
CA GLY A 20 -14.54 -12.97 12.35
C GLY A 20 -13.40 -12.09 12.87
N PHE A 21 -12.30 -12.68 13.35
CA PHE A 21 -11.11 -11.94 13.72
C PHE A 21 -10.47 -11.24 12.51
N ALA A 22 -10.39 -11.93 11.37
CA ALA A 22 -9.84 -11.34 10.15
C ALA A 22 -10.66 -10.13 9.68
N VAL A 23 -11.99 -10.26 9.60
CA VAL A 23 -12.89 -9.15 9.24
C VAL A 23 -12.78 -8.00 10.24
N GLY A 24 -12.78 -8.30 11.55
CA GLY A 24 -12.64 -7.29 12.60
C GLY A 24 -11.32 -6.52 12.53
N ALA A 25 -10.20 -7.24 12.37
CA ALA A 25 -8.88 -6.64 12.22
C ALA A 25 -8.80 -5.77 10.95
N SER A 26 -9.25 -6.28 9.80
CA SER A 26 -9.26 -5.52 8.54
C SER A 26 -10.15 -4.27 8.60
N THR A 27 -11.27 -4.34 9.31
CA THR A 27 -12.15 -3.18 9.55
C THR A 27 -11.44 -2.13 10.40
N LEU A 28 -10.79 -2.55 11.49
CA LEU A 28 -10.00 -1.64 12.34
C LEU A 28 -8.83 -1.00 11.60
N PHE A 29 -8.12 -1.76 10.76
CA PHE A 29 -7.02 -1.22 9.94
C PHE A 29 -7.55 -0.20 8.91
N THR A 30 -8.67 -0.50 8.26
CA THR A 30 -9.29 0.39 7.28
C THR A 30 -9.76 1.70 7.94
N LEU A 31 -10.52 1.60 9.03
CA LEU A 31 -11.03 2.76 9.75
C LEU A 31 -9.91 3.56 10.43
N GLY A 32 -8.89 2.88 10.97
CA GLY A 32 -7.72 3.52 11.57
C GLY A 32 -6.91 4.31 10.53
N TYR A 33 -6.69 3.72 9.35
CA TYR A 33 -6.00 4.39 8.26
C TYR A 33 -6.78 5.62 7.77
N VAL A 34 -8.06 5.48 7.44
CA VAL A 34 -8.90 6.61 7.00
C VAL A 34 -9.03 7.66 8.10
N GLY A 35 -9.32 7.24 9.34
CA GLY A 35 -9.47 8.12 10.49
C GLY A 35 -8.21 8.94 10.78
N SER A 36 -7.02 8.37 10.58
CA SER A 36 -5.74 9.09 10.74
C SER A 36 -5.61 10.33 9.83
N LEU A 37 -6.27 10.33 8.67
CA LEU A 37 -6.24 11.46 7.73
C LEU A 37 -7.06 12.64 8.26
N TYR A 38 -8.16 12.35 8.97
CA TYR A 38 -9.12 13.33 9.48
C TYR A 38 -8.81 13.82 10.90
N LEU A 39 -8.17 12.99 11.73
CA LEU A 39 -7.80 13.35 13.10
C LEU A 39 -6.68 14.39 13.16
N SER A 40 -5.90 14.52 12.08
CA SER A 40 -4.80 15.49 11.98
C SER A 40 -5.32 16.93 12.12
N PRO A 41 -4.69 17.80 12.94
CA PRO A 41 -5.10 19.20 13.09
C PRO A 41 -5.17 19.95 11.76
N ALA A 42 -4.32 19.61 10.80
CA ALA A 42 -4.32 20.22 9.47
C ALA A 42 -5.55 19.87 8.61
N GLY A 43 -6.22 18.73 8.87
CA GLY A 43 -7.50 18.40 8.24
C GLY A 43 -8.64 19.32 8.68
N ARG A 44 -8.53 19.91 9.87
CA ARG A 44 -9.50 20.88 10.43
C ARG A 44 -9.24 22.32 9.96
N LEU A 45 -8.07 22.57 9.38
CA LEU A 45 -7.68 23.88 8.83
C LEU A 45 -8.18 24.08 7.39
N ALA A 46 -8.80 23.07 6.77
CA ALA A 46 -9.37 23.20 5.44
C ALA A 46 -10.43 24.32 5.42
N GLY A 47 -10.17 25.38 4.65
CA GLY A 47 -11.02 26.58 4.60
C GLY A 47 -10.59 27.73 5.53
N THR A 48 -9.56 27.56 6.34
CA THR A 48 -8.91 28.67 7.07
C THR A 48 -7.88 29.37 6.19
N LYS A 49 -7.60 30.65 6.45
CA LYS A 49 -6.57 31.42 5.73
C LYS A 49 -5.22 31.24 6.43
N ASP A 50 -4.15 31.09 5.66
CA ASP A 50 -2.78 31.09 6.18
C ASP A 50 -2.36 32.50 6.65
N ALA A 51 -1.15 32.61 7.22
CA ALA A 51 -0.59 33.88 7.68
C ALA A 51 -0.34 34.87 6.51
N GLU A 52 -0.27 34.35 5.28
CA GLU A 52 -0.08 35.08 4.03
C GLU A 52 -1.41 35.43 3.31
N GLY A 53 -2.57 35.01 3.85
CA GLY A 53 -3.90 35.26 3.29
C GLY A 53 -4.44 34.24 2.27
N ASN A 54 -3.69 33.17 1.93
CA ASN A 54 -4.14 32.12 1.03
C ASN A 54 -5.09 31.14 1.73
N THR A 55 -6.04 30.60 0.98
CA THR A 55 -6.95 29.56 1.48
C THR A 55 -6.21 28.23 1.65
N ILE A 56 -6.24 27.66 2.84
CA ILE A 56 -5.68 26.34 3.11
C ILE A 56 -6.60 25.29 2.48
N ASP A 57 -6.19 24.81 1.31
CA ASP A 57 -6.84 23.72 0.58
C ASP A 57 -6.11 22.38 0.78
N ARG A 58 -6.66 21.28 0.26
CA ARG A 58 -6.11 19.92 0.34
C ARG A 58 -4.66 19.83 -0.15
N ASP A 59 -4.32 20.61 -1.18
CA ASP A 59 -3.00 20.62 -1.80
C ASP A 59 -2.04 21.64 -1.17
N HIS A 60 -2.45 22.30 -0.08
CA HIS A 60 -1.58 23.17 0.70
C HIS A 60 -0.44 22.37 1.36
N PRO A 61 0.82 22.87 1.35
CA PRO A 61 1.99 22.11 1.82
C PRO A 61 1.90 21.66 3.28
N ILE A 62 1.25 22.44 4.15
CA ILE A 62 1.01 22.07 5.56
C ILE A 62 0.11 20.83 5.64
N VAL A 63 -0.96 20.81 4.85
CA VAL A 63 -1.92 19.70 4.82
C VAL A 63 -1.27 18.45 4.25
N ILE A 64 -0.50 18.56 3.16
CA ILE A 64 0.21 17.43 2.57
C ILE A 64 1.20 16.82 3.57
N ARG A 65 2.04 17.63 4.22
CA ARG A 65 3.00 17.14 5.22
C ARG A 65 2.31 16.46 6.39
N SER A 66 1.20 17.03 6.86
CA SER A 66 0.44 16.44 7.95
C SER A 66 -0.17 15.09 7.56
N ARG A 67 -0.77 14.99 6.37
CA ARG A 67 -1.35 13.73 5.86
C ARG A 67 -0.28 12.66 5.63
N ILE A 68 0.88 13.03 5.08
CA ILE A 68 2.03 12.12 4.94
C ILE A 68 2.39 11.56 6.32
N LYS A 69 2.57 12.42 7.33
CA LYS A 69 2.95 11.98 8.69
C LYS A 69 1.90 11.06 9.31
N THR A 70 0.62 11.41 9.25
CA THR A 70 -0.43 10.61 9.89
C THR A 70 -0.67 9.29 9.18
N ALA A 71 -0.69 9.28 7.84
CA ALA A 71 -0.82 8.05 7.05
C ALA A 71 0.38 7.11 7.28
N SER A 72 1.62 7.64 7.27
CA SER A 72 2.81 6.84 7.56
C SER A 72 2.80 6.27 8.98
N LEU A 73 2.38 7.05 9.97
CA LEU A 73 2.27 6.57 11.36
C LEU A 73 1.20 5.47 11.48
N ALA A 74 0.01 5.68 10.93
CA ALA A 74 -1.06 4.68 10.94
C ALA A 74 -0.65 3.39 10.24
N THR A 75 0.08 3.51 9.13
CA THR A 75 0.67 2.37 8.39
C THR A 75 1.67 1.63 9.25
N ALA A 76 2.63 2.34 9.87
CA ALA A 76 3.63 1.74 10.73
C ALA A 76 2.99 1.00 11.90
N THR A 77 1.99 1.60 12.56
CA THR A 77 1.21 0.95 13.62
C THR A 77 0.50 -0.30 13.10
N THR A 78 -0.12 -0.25 11.92
CA THR A 78 -0.84 -1.39 11.32
C THR A 78 0.12 -2.56 11.01
N VAL A 79 1.29 -2.27 10.45
CA VAL A 79 2.33 -3.26 10.17
C VAL A 79 2.84 -3.89 11.47
N LEU A 80 3.11 -3.07 12.50
CA LEU A 80 3.56 -3.56 13.80
C LEU A 80 2.50 -4.42 14.50
N VAL A 81 1.24 -4.00 14.50
CA VAL A 81 0.13 -4.76 15.09
C VAL A 81 -0.06 -6.10 14.37
N THR A 82 0.01 -6.10 13.03
CA THR A 82 -0.09 -7.32 12.23
C THR A 82 1.06 -8.27 12.53
N GLY A 83 2.31 -7.77 12.50
CA GLY A 83 3.49 -8.57 12.80
C GLY A 83 3.49 -9.14 14.22
N PHE A 84 3.14 -8.32 15.21
CA PHE A 84 3.02 -8.75 16.59
C PHE A 84 1.90 -9.78 16.79
N GLY A 85 0.75 -9.60 16.11
CA GLY A 85 -0.34 -10.57 16.11
C GLY A 85 0.06 -11.94 15.57
N LEU A 86 0.79 -11.98 14.46
CA LEU A 86 1.33 -13.23 13.89
C LEU A 86 2.34 -13.90 14.83
N TRP A 87 3.21 -13.10 15.45
CA TRP A 87 4.19 -13.59 16.40
C TRP A 87 3.54 -14.20 17.65
N LEU A 88 2.54 -13.52 18.24
CA LEU A 88 1.79 -14.03 19.39
C LEU A 88 1.06 -15.34 19.07
N LYS A 89 0.52 -15.47 17.86
CA LYS A 89 -0.19 -16.68 17.40
C LYS A 89 0.73 -17.83 17.02
N GLY A 90 2.06 -17.66 17.10
CA GLY A 90 3.02 -18.71 16.81
C GLY A 90 3.06 -19.14 15.35
N VAL A 91 2.63 -18.25 14.44
CA VAL A 91 2.65 -18.49 12.99
C VAL A 91 4.08 -18.57 12.45
N VAL A 92 5.02 -17.89 13.10
CA VAL A 92 6.45 -17.91 12.75
C VAL A 92 7.21 -18.74 13.79
N PRO A 93 8.02 -19.74 13.37
CA PRO A 93 8.90 -20.47 14.28
C PRO A 93 9.85 -19.50 15.00
N ARG A 94 9.96 -19.63 16.33
CA ARG A 94 10.85 -18.80 17.14
C ARG A 94 12.31 -19.20 16.88
N ALA A 95 13.01 -18.44 16.04
CA ALA A 95 14.40 -18.69 15.68
C ALA A 95 15.34 -17.53 16.07
N GLY A 96 14.78 -16.43 16.60
CA GLY A 96 15.50 -15.26 17.08
C GLY A 96 14.99 -13.98 16.43
N TRP A 97 15.12 -12.85 17.11
CA TRP A 97 14.44 -11.59 16.73
C TRP A 97 14.68 -11.15 15.27
N LEU A 98 15.90 -11.33 14.75
CA LEU A 98 16.24 -10.97 13.37
C LEU A 98 15.53 -11.87 12.34
N LEU A 99 15.57 -13.19 12.55
CA LEU A 99 14.96 -14.16 11.64
C LEU A 99 13.44 -14.11 11.73
N ASP A 100 12.90 -13.94 12.93
CA ASP A 100 11.47 -13.74 13.18
C ASP A 100 10.98 -12.50 12.43
N THR A 101 11.71 -11.38 12.52
CA THR A 101 11.36 -10.12 11.81
C THR A 101 11.40 -10.29 10.29
N LEU A 102 12.42 -10.98 9.75
CA LEU A 102 12.52 -11.26 8.31
C LEU A 102 11.37 -12.16 7.83
N ASN A 103 11.03 -13.20 8.59
CA ASN A 103 9.95 -14.11 8.26
C ASN A 103 8.58 -13.42 8.33
N ILE A 104 8.33 -12.59 9.35
CA ILE A 104 7.13 -11.76 9.44
C ILE A 104 7.05 -10.81 8.24
N SER A 105 8.16 -10.16 7.88
CA SER A 105 8.19 -9.24 6.73
C SER A 105 7.83 -9.93 5.42
N ARG A 106 8.31 -11.17 5.21
CA ARG A 106 7.94 -12.01 4.06
C ARG A 106 6.46 -12.39 4.06
N LEU A 107 5.91 -12.75 5.22
CA LEU A 107 4.48 -13.09 5.36
C LEU A 107 3.57 -11.90 5.05
N VAL A 108 4.02 -10.70 5.43
CA VAL A 108 3.36 -9.44 5.10
C VAL A 108 3.60 -9.04 3.63
N GLY A 109 4.27 -9.87 2.83
CA GLY A 109 4.37 -9.71 1.37
C GLY A 109 5.64 -9.01 0.88
N MET A 110 6.63 -8.78 1.74
CA MET A 110 7.92 -8.25 1.28
C MET A 110 8.68 -9.32 0.47
N PRO A 111 9.13 -9.01 -0.76
CA PRO A 111 9.94 -9.93 -1.56
C PRO A 111 11.37 -9.96 -0.99
N LEU A 112 11.60 -10.72 0.08
CA LEU A 112 12.92 -10.87 0.69
C LEU A 112 13.46 -12.28 0.44
N PRO A 113 14.68 -12.45 -0.08
CA PRO A 113 15.27 -13.77 -0.31
C PRO A 113 15.49 -14.51 1.02
N THR A 114 15.38 -15.84 1.03
CA THR A 114 15.68 -16.64 2.22
C THR A 114 17.18 -16.91 2.33
N PRO A 115 17.85 -16.57 3.44
CA PRO A 115 19.26 -16.90 3.61
C PRO A 115 19.39 -18.41 3.84
N SER A 116 20.09 -19.13 2.96
CA SER A 116 20.48 -20.51 3.22
C SER A 116 21.86 -20.52 3.88
N LEU A 117 21.92 -20.55 5.21
CA LEU A 117 23.22 -20.55 5.91
C LEU A 117 23.94 -21.91 5.85
N LEU A 118 23.36 -22.94 5.23
CA LEU A 118 23.85 -24.32 5.29
C LEU A 118 24.40 -24.89 3.96
N THR A 119 24.41 -24.13 2.84
CA THR A 119 24.73 -24.72 1.52
C THR A 119 25.77 -23.99 0.65
N SER A 120 26.44 -22.91 1.08
CA SER A 120 27.53 -22.31 0.29
C SER A 120 28.38 -21.29 1.07
N ASN A 121 29.64 -21.16 0.67
CA ASN A 121 30.62 -20.20 1.21
C ASN A 121 30.46 -18.76 0.69
N ILE A 122 29.42 -18.49 -0.12
CA ILE A 122 29.08 -17.15 -0.65
C ILE A 122 27.55 -17.04 -0.58
N LEU A 123 27.03 -16.53 0.55
CA LEU A 123 25.60 -16.24 0.84
C LEU A 123 24.60 -16.84 -0.18
N PRO A 124 24.29 -18.14 -0.12
CA PRO A 124 23.40 -18.74 -1.10
C PRO A 124 21.96 -18.37 -0.70
N PHE A 125 21.34 -17.54 -1.53
CA PHE A 125 19.91 -17.30 -1.45
C PHE A 125 19.14 -18.52 -1.96
N SER A 126 18.03 -18.83 -1.30
CA SER A 126 17.01 -19.74 -1.83
C SER A 126 15.76 -18.91 -2.16
N PRO A 127 15.31 -18.86 -3.43
CA PRO A 127 15.89 -19.43 -4.65
C PRO A 127 17.16 -18.67 -5.12
N SER A 128 17.84 -19.19 -6.16
CA SER A 128 19.01 -18.53 -6.75
C SER A 128 18.69 -17.10 -7.22
N LEU A 129 19.70 -16.23 -7.26
CA LEU A 129 19.52 -14.81 -7.62
C LEU A 129 18.80 -14.63 -8.96
N THR A 130 19.10 -15.46 -9.95
CA THR A 130 18.47 -15.40 -11.29
C THR A 130 16.99 -15.72 -11.23
N THR A 131 16.60 -16.80 -10.54
CA THR A 131 15.20 -17.18 -10.35
C THR A 131 14.46 -16.15 -9.51
N TYR A 132 15.10 -15.59 -8.49
CA TYR A 132 14.54 -14.51 -7.69
C TYR A 132 14.25 -13.26 -8.54
N LEU A 133 15.22 -12.81 -9.34
CA LEU A 133 15.04 -11.65 -10.24
C LEU A 133 13.97 -11.89 -11.31
N ALA A 134 13.90 -13.10 -11.87
CA ALA A 134 12.85 -13.48 -12.82
C ALA A 134 11.46 -13.48 -12.17
N THR A 135 11.34 -13.99 -10.94
CA THR A 135 10.07 -13.97 -10.21
C THR A 135 9.67 -12.53 -9.89
N LEU A 136 10.61 -11.71 -9.41
CA LEU A 136 10.38 -10.29 -9.13
C LEU A 136 9.95 -9.52 -10.38
N SER A 137 10.57 -9.78 -11.54
CA SER A 137 10.18 -9.12 -12.79
C SER A 137 8.74 -9.46 -13.17
N THR A 138 8.30 -10.70 -13.01
CA THR A 138 6.89 -11.07 -13.30
C THR A 138 5.91 -10.36 -12.36
N HIS A 139 6.26 -10.24 -11.06
CA HIS A 139 5.43 -9.55 -10.07
C HIS A 139 5.37 -8.03 -10.27
N ILE A 140 6.37 -7.44 -10.92
CA ILE A 140 6.38 -6.01 -11.28
C ILE A 140 5.66 -5.79 -12.63
N LEU A 141 6.02 -6.56 -13.66
CA LEU A 141 5.54 -6.33 -15.02
C LEU A 141 4.06 -6.67 -15.21
N SER A 142 3.56 -7.71 -14.54
CA SER A 142 2.16 -8.14 -14.69
C SER A 142 1.15 -7.07 -14.23
N PRO A 143 1.25 -6.50 -13.00
CA PRO A 143 0.35 -5.43 -12.59
C PRO A 143 0.58 -4.12 -13.37
N LEU A 144 1.82 -3.82 -13.77
CA LEU A 144 2.09 -2.66 -14.63
C LEU A 144 1.41 -2.78 -16.00
N LEU A 145 1.46 -3.96 -16.61
CA LEU A 145 0.79 -4.23 -17.88
C LEU A 145 -0.72 -4.13 -17.73
N LEU A 146 -1.29 -4.76 -16.69
CA LEU A 146 -2.72 -4.67 -16.42
C LEU A 146 -3.18 -3.23 -16.20
N THR A 147 -2.42 -2.46 -15.42
CA THR A 147 -2.70 -1.03 -15.17
C THR A 147 -2.59 -0.22 -16.46
N SER A 148 -1.56 -0.46 -17.27
CA SER A 148 -1.38 0.22 -18.56
C SER A 148 -2.54 -0.06 -19.52
N LEU A 149 -3.06 -1.29 -19.53
CA LEU A 149 -4.24 -1.66 -20.31
C LEU A 149 -5.50 -0.97 -19.80
N LEU A 150 -5.70 -0.91 -18.48
CA LEU A 150 -6.83 -0.22 -17.86
C LEU A 150 -6.82 1.29 -18.19
N PHE A 151 -5.64 1.90 -18.24
CA PHE A 151 -5.43 3.31 -18.54
C PHE A 151 -5.00 3.57 -20.00
N LEU A 152 -5.31 2.65 -20.91
CA LEU A 152 -4.89 2.77 -22.32
C LEU A 152 -5.46 4.03 -22.99
N GLY A 153 -6.68 4.43 -22.65
CA GLY A 153 -7.31 5.66 -23.16
C GLY A 153 -6.51 6.93 -22.79
N PRO A 154 -6.29 7.22 -21.51
CA PRO A 154 -5.42 8.33 -21.09
C PRO A 154 -4.01 8.27 -21.68
N LEU A 155 -3.39 7.09 -21.75
CA LEU A 155 -2.07 6.92 -22.38
C LEU A 155 -2.08 7.28 -23.86
N TYR A 156 -3.14 6.92 -24.58
CA TYR A 156 -3.32 7.29 -25.98
C TYR A 156 -3.50 8.81 -26.15
N ILE A 157 -4.23 9.48 -25.25
CA ILE A 157 -4.34 10.94 -25.25
C ILE A 157 -2.96 11.59 -25.02
N THR A 158 -2.19 11.11 -24.04
CA THR A 158 -0.82 11.61 -23.78
C THR A 158 0.10 11.38 -24.99
N TYR A 159 -0.06 10.26 -25.70
CA TYR A 159 0.65 9.99 -26.95
C TYR A 159 0.32 11.01 -28.04
N LEU A 160 -0.97 11.33 -28.25
CA LEU A 160 -1.40 12.32 -29.22
C LEU A 160 -0.90 13.73 -28.86
N SER A 161 -0.86 14.07 -27.57
CA SER A 161 -0.28 15.31 -27.06
C SER A 161 1.25 15.39 -27.19
N SER A 162 1.91 14.31 -27.62
CA SER A 162 3.37 14.20 -27.75
C SER A 162 4.12 14.37 -26.41
N GLU A 163 3.53 13.90 -25.31
CA GLU A 163 4.05 14.03 -23.94
C GLU A 163 4.65 12.73 -23.37
N LEU A 164 4.53 11.59 -24.06
CA LEU A 164 5.17 10.34 -23.62
C LEU A 164 6.70 10.42 -23.70
N PRO A 165 7.42 9.55 -22.97
CA PRO A 165 8.87 9.44 -23.09
C PRO A 165 9.30 9.38 -24.56
N PHE A 166 10.35 10.13 -24.89
CA PHE A 166 10.92 10.26 -26.25
C PHE A 166 10.06 11.03 -27.27
N GLN A 167 8.97 11.67 -26.86
CA GLN A 167 8.19 12.57 -27.73
C GLN A 167 8.60 14.05 -27.57
N ARG A 168 8.14 14.89 -28.50
CA ARG A 168 8.56 16.29 -28.65
C ARG A 168 8.36 17.14 -27.39
N HIS A 169 7.26 16.95 -26.67
CA HIS A 169 6.94 17.75 -25.49
C HIS A 169 7.40 17.11 -24.18
N PHE A 170 8.05 15.95 -24.21
CA PHE A 170 8.59 15.31 -23.02
C PHE A 170 9.75 16.12 -22.43
N SER A 171 9.68 16.39 -21.13
CA SER A 171 10.74 17.03 -20.37
C SER A 171 11.08 16.16 -19.17
N PHE A 172 12.30 15.61 -19.13
CA PHE A 172 12.74 14.77 -18.01
C PHE A 172 12.63 15.51 -16.67
N HIS A 173 12.93 16.80 -16.65
CA HIS A 173 12.80 17.62 -15.45
C HIS A 173 11.34 17.73 -14.98
N ARG A 174 10.40 18.06 -15.89
CA ARG A 174 8.98 18.22 -15.54
C ARG A 174 8.28 16.90 -15.28
N ASP A 175 8.48 15.93 -16.16
CA ASP A 175 7.69 14.71 -16.23
C ASP A 175 8.24 13.58 -15.35
N VAL A 176 9.49 13.69 -14.88
CA VAL A 176 10.12 12.75 -13.97
C VAL A 176 10.57 13.46 -12.69
N ILE A 177 11.55 14.37 -12.77
CA ILE A 177 12.18 14.95 -11.57
C ILE A 177 11.15 15.62 -10.66
N LEU A 178 10.36 16.58 -11.18
CA LEU A 178 9.37 17.30 -10.38
C LEU A 178 8.30 16.38 -9.78
N LYS A 179 7.94 15.27 -10.45
CA LYS A 179 6.98 14.30 -9.91
C LYS A 179 7.53 13.52 -8.71
N PHE A 180 8.85 13.38 -8.58
CA PHE A 180 9.47 12.68 -7.46
C PHE A 180 10.12 13.60 -6.42
N THR A 181 10.40 14.86 -6.77
CA THR A 181 11.03 15.84 -5.84
C THR A 181 10.05 16.83 -5.23
N SER A 182 8.91 17.10 -5.88
CA SER A 182 7.89 17.98 -5.31
C SER A 182 7.14 17.29 -4.17
N LEU A 183 6.66 18.07 -3.20
CA LEU A 183 5.90 17.55 -2.07
C LEU A 183 4.59 16.83 -2.49
N PRO A 184 3.76 17.37 -3.42
CA PRO A 184 2.61 16.65 -3.95
C PRO A 184 3.01 15.40 -4.73
N GLY A 185 4.13 15.47 -5.47
CA GLY A 185 4.69 14.35 -6.21
C GLY A 185 5.10 13.18 -5.30
N LEU A 186 5.87 13.48 -4.25
CA LEU A 186 6.27 12.51 -3.22
C LEU A 186 5.05 11.84 -2.58
N ARG A 187 3.99 12.61 -2.27
CA ARG A 187 2.71 12.08 -1.78
C ARG A 187 2.09 11.12 -2.78
N ASN A 188 1.96 11.53 -4.04
CA ASN A 188 1.19 10.79 -5.06
C ASN A 188 1.91 9.54 -5.60
N PHE A 189 3.23 9.61 -5.76
CA PHE A 189 3.98 8.56 -6.45
C PHE A 189 4.76 7.63 -5.51
N LEU A 190 5.01 8.06 -4.27
CA LEU A 190 5.77 7.25 -3.32
C LEU A 190 4.96 6.92 -2.06
N ILE A 191 4.61 7.94 -1.26
CA ILE A 191 4.06 7.69 0.08
C ILE A 191 2.66 7.11 0.02
N GLY A 192 1.75 7.69 -0.76
CA GLY A 192 0.38 7.19 -0.91
C GLY A 192 0.37 5.73 -1.36
N PRO A 193 0.95 5.40 -2.53
CA PRO A 193 1.01 4.01 -3.00
C PRO A 193 1.67 3.06 -2.01
N LEU A 194 2.80 3.44 -1.39
CA LEU A 194 3.49 2.58 -0.43
C LEU A 194 2.64 2.28 0.80
N THR A 195 2.02 3.31 1.38
CA THR A 195 1.19 3.16 2.59
C THR A 195 -0.08 2.36 2.29
N GLU A 196 -0.71 2.58 1.14
CA GLU A 196 -1.89 1.84 0.71
C GLU A 196 -1.58 0.36 0.45
N GLU A 197 -0.48 0.04 -0.25
CA GLU A 197 -0.08 -1.35 -0.48
C GLU A 197 0.21 -2.09 0.85
N LEU A 198 0.94 -1.44 1.77
CA LEU A 198 1.26 -2.04 3.07
C LEU A 198 0.01 -2.28 3.95
N VAL A 199 -0.97 -1.39 3.92
CA VAL A 199 -2.20 -1.58 4.71
C VAL A 199 -3.14 -2.56 4.01
N PHE A 200 -3.52 -2.26 2.77
CA PHE A 200 -4.64 -2.93 2.10
C PHE A 200 -4.25 -4.22 1.39
N ARG A 201 -3.01 -4.35 0.90
CA ARG A 201 -2.55 -5.55 0.18
C ARG A 201 -1.75 -6.49 1.07
N SER A 202 -1.02 -5.93 2.03
CA SER A 202 -0.20 -6.69 2.96
C SER A 202 -0.96 -7.01 4.26
N CYS A 203 -1.26 -6.01 5.09
CA CYS A 203 -1.81 -6.23 6.43
C CYS A 203 -3.25 -6.75 6.45
N ILE A 204 -4.09 -6.34 5.49
CA ILE A 204 -5.47 -6.84 5.37
C ILE A 204 -5.51 -8.27 4.81
N LEU A 205 -4.67 -8.59 3.82
CA LEU A 205 -4.67 -9.91 3.18
C LEU A 205 -4.15 -11.01 4.11
N THR A 206 -3.17 -10.68 4.94
CA THR A 206 -2.51 -11.60 5.88
C THR A 206 -3.49 -12.36 6.80
N PRO A 207 -4.38 -11.71 7.59
CA PRO A 207 -5.29 -12.44 8.47
C PRO A 207 -6.34 -13.25 7.70
N PHE A 208 -6.75 -12.78 6.51
CA PHE A 208 -7.64 -13.56 5.64
C PHE A 208 -6.99 -14.83 5.13
N PHE A 209 -5.72 -14.78 4.75
CA PHE A 209 -4.93 -15.94 4.34
C PHE A 209 -4.86 -16.99 5.47
N PHE A 210 -4.61 -16.57 6.70
CA PHE A 210 -4.55 -17.46 7.87
C PHE A 210 -5.92 -17.92 8.41
N SER A 211 -7.02 -17.42 7.82
CA SER A 211 -8.39 -17.86 8.13
C SER A 211 -8.94 -18.90 7.15
N ASP A 212 -8.08 -19.44 6.28
CA ASP A 212 -8.42 -20.49 5.30
C ASP A 212 -9.49 -20.06 4.27
N LEU A 213 -9.49 -18.78 3.86
CA LEU A 213 -10.37 -18.35 2.80
C LEU A 213 -9.91 -18.88 1.43
N SER A 214 -10.88 -19.33 0.63
CA SER A 214 -10.66 -19.69 -0.77
C SER A 214 -9.96 -18.55 -1.54
N LEU A 215 -9.12 -18.91 -2.53
CA LEU A 215 -8.39 -17.96 -3.37
C LEU A 215 -9.28 -16.84 -3.94
N SER A 216 -10.48 -17.17 -4.44
CA SER A 216 -11.42 -16.17 -4.97
C SER A 216 -11.78 -15.10 -3.94
N LYS A 217 -12.05 -15.51 -2.69
CA LYS A 217 -12.34 -14.57 -1.59
C LYS A 217 -11.12 -13.71 -1.26
N LEU A 218 -9.90 -14.28 -1.26
CA LEU A 218 -8.67 -13.50 -1.06
C LEU A 218 -8.45 -12.45 -2.15
N ILE A 219 -8.72 -12.82 -3.41
CA ILE A 219 -8.61 -11.91 -4.56
C ILE A 219 -9.54 -10.70 -4.40
N PHE A 220 -10.77 -10.89 -3.93
CA PHE A 220 -11.77 -9.83 -3.84
C PHE A 220 -11.82 -9.10 -2.48
N ALA A 221 -11.39 -9.71 -1.38
CA ALA A 221 -11.51 -9.12 -0.04
C ALA A 221 -10.68 -7.83 0.11
N SER A 222 -9.39 -7.88 -0.22
CA SER A 222 -8.47 -6.73 -0.09
C SER A 222 -8.94 -5.52 -0.94
N PRO A 223 -9.26 -5.68 -2.25
CA PRO A 223 -9.84 -4.59 -3.04
C PRO A 223 -11.18 -4.06 -2.52
N ALA A 224 -12.02 -4.90 -1.92
CA ALA A 224 -13.27 -4.44 -1.33
C ALA A 224 -13.05 -3.50 -0.13
N PHE A 225 -12.15 -3.84 0.79
CA PHE A 225 -11.77 -2.94 1.89
C PHE A 225 -11.11 -1.66 1.39
N PHE A 226 -10.25 -1.76 0.37
CA PHE A 226 -9.67 -0.60 -0.30
C PHE A 226 -10.76 0.31 -0.87
N GLY A 227 -11.76 -0.24 -1.58
CA GLY A 227 -12.88 0.52 -2.12
C GLY A 227 -13.71 1.21 -1.02
N ILE A 228 -14.02 0.50 0.06
CA ILE A 228 -14.73 1.07 1.23
C ILE A 228 -13.95 2.25 1.82
N ALA A 229 -12.63 2.11 1.94
CA ALA A 229 -11.77 3.17 2.45
C ALA A 229 -11.90 4.46 1.62
N HIS A 230 -12.17 4.38 0.32
CA HIS A 230 -12.24 5.52 -0.59
C HIS A 230 -13.64 6.15 -0.71
N ILE A 231 -14.68 5.54 -0.11
CA ILE A 231 -16.04 6.12 -0.09
C ILE A 231 -16.05 7.53 0.51
N HIS A 232 -15.16 7.81 1.48
CA HIS A 232 -15.04 9.14 2.07
C HIS A 232 -14.68 10.23 1.03
N HIS A 233 -13.90 9.89 0.00
CA HIS A 233 -13.59 10.83 -1.08
C HIS A 233 -14.82 11.10 -1.95
N ALA A 234 -15.58 10.05 -2.32
CA ALA A 234 -16.80 10.20 -3.09
C ALA A 234 -17.82 11.08 -2.36
N TYR A 235 -17.97 10.88 -1.04
CA TYR A 235 -18.83 11.70 -0.21
C TYR A 235 -18.39 13.18 -0.16
N ASN A 236 -17.10 13.45 0.01
CA ASN A 236 -16.59 14.84 0.00
C ASN A 236 -16.84 15.53 -1.36
N VAL A 237 -16.67 14.82 -2.47
CA VAL A 237 -16.93 15.36 -3.82
C VAL A 237 -18.41 15.68 -4.00
N TYR A 238 -19.31 14.78 -3.55
CA TYR A 238 -20.75 15.01 -3.59
C TYR A 238 -21.14 16.29 -2.85
N LEU A 239 -20.65 16.47 -1.62
CA LEU A 239 -20.92 17.68 -0.82
C LEU A 239 -20.39 18.97 -1.47
N GLN A 240 -19.21 18.91 -2.10
CA GLN A 240 -18.64 20.05 -2.82
C GLN A 240 -19.49 20.43 -4.05
N GLY A 241 -20.02 19.44 -4.76
CA GLY A 241 -20.94 19.65 -5.89
C GLY A 241 -22.24 20.33 -5.47
N GLU A 242 -22.85 19.89 -4.36
CA GLU A 242 -24.05 20.55 -3.80
C GLU A 242 -23.79 22.00 -3.40
N MET A 243 -22.66 22.26 -2.72
CA MET A 243 -22.26 23.61 -2.30
C MET A 243 -21.98 24.55 -3.49
N ALA A 244 -21.46 24.02 -4.60
CA ALA A 244 -21.26 24.79 -5.82
C ALA A 244 -22.60 25.16 -6.48
N SER A 245 -23.53 24.20 -6.57
CA SER A 245 -24.87 24.40 -7.11
C SER A 245 -25.70 25.42 -6.30
N ALA A 246 -25.59 25.37 -4.96
CA ALA A 246 -26.30 26.29 -4.07
C ALA A 246 -25.78 27.73 -4.09
N LYS A 247 -24.55 27.98 -4.57
CA LYS A 247 -23.99 29.35 -4.74
C LYS A 247 -24.36 29.99 -6.07
N THR A 248 -24.85 29.19 -7.02
CA THR A 248 -25.25 29.65 -8.36
C THR A 248 -26.76 29.88 -8.49
N ALA A 249 -27.54 29.53 -7.46
CA ALA A 249 -28.98 29.79 -7.33
C ALA A 249 -29.22 31.02 -6.47
#